data_AF-A0A534NBS0-F1
#
_entry.id   AF-A0A534NBS0-F1
#
_cell.length_a   1.000
_cell.length_b   1.000
_cell.length_c   1.000
_cell.angle_alpha   90.00
_cell.angle_beta   90.00
_cell.angle_gamma   90.00
#
_symmetry.space_group_name_H-M   'P 1'
#
loop_
_entity.id
_entity.type
_entity.pdbx_description
1 polymer ?
#
loop_
_entity_poly.entity_id
_entity_poly.type
_entity_poly.pdbx_seq_one_letter_code
_entity_poly.pdbx_strand_id
1 'polypeptide(L)'
;MKNVAGLFPNSFPETTPTPSITVRQTLRRALPLALVLASLWVSTATAAGPTSWGGGSCIEVTAFPANLTGPGVYCLSFKYIDFPLASGVLITISADNVVLDLNGATLDGTPKGNAFSWGIRAYGHSNITVRNGTIKGFNYGISLTAPLARTGPRG
;
A
#
# COMPACT_ATOMS: atom_id res chain seq x y z
N MET A 1 72.20 -9.33 18.80
CA MET A 1 72.05 -7.86 18.68
C MET A 1 71.16 -7.37 19.81
N LYS A 2 71.40 -6.15 20.29
CA LYS A 2 71.17 -5.67 21.67
C LYS A 2 69.70 -5.43 22.05
N ASN A 3 69.40 -5.72 23.32
CA ASN A 3 68.29 -5.21 24.15
C ASN A 3 68.32 -3.68 24.30
N VAL A 4 67.16 -3.03 24.45
CA VAL A 4 66.76 -1.95 25.43
C VAL A 4 65.22 -1.79 25.23
N ALA A 5 64.27 -2.10 26.14
CA ALA A 5 63.98 -1.74 27.54
C ALA A 5 63.28 -0.36 27.75
N GLY A 6 62.10 -0.38 28.39
CA GLY A 6 61.43 0.76 29.07
C GLY A 6 60.46 1.55 28.20
N LEU A 7 59.29 2.04 28.64
CA LEU A 7 58.80 2.36 29.99
C LEU A 7 57.25 2.34 30.01
N PHE A 8 56.66 1.70 31.03
CA PHE A 8 55.36 2.09 31.63
C PHE A 8 55.63 3.28 32.61
N PRO A 9 54.66 4.01 33.24
CA PRO A 9 53.22 3.77 33.39
C PRO A 9 52.28 5.02 33.36
N ASN A 10 50.97 4.76 33.45
CA ASN A 10 49.86 5.48 34.11
C ASN A 10 49.90 7.01 34.29
N SER A 11 48.87 7.71 33.80
CA SER A 11 48.30 8.87 34.50
C SER A 11 46.78 8.93 34.39
N PHE A 12 46.19 9.32 35.51
CA PHE A 12 44.80 9.26 35.96
C PHE A 12 43.87 10.27 35.27
N PRO A 13 42.53 10.17 35.45
CA PRO A 13 41.56 11.06 34.84
C PRO A 13 41.49 12.40 35.61
N GLU A 14 41.48 13.52 34.90
CA GLU A 14 41.23 14.82 35.51
C GLU A 14 39.75 15.16 35.40
N THR A 15 39.09 15.13 36.56
CA THR A 15 37.74 15.65 36.75
C THR A 15 37.92 17.09 37.22
N THR A 16 37.43 18.07 36.45
CA THR A 16 37.35 19.46 36.93
C THR A 16 35.88 19.85 37.06
N PRO A 17 35.35 19.97 38.29
CA PRO A 17 34.13 20.72 38.55
C PRO A 17 34.49 22.19 38.77
N THR A 18 33.71 23.12 38.24
CA THR A 18 33.69 24.50 38.75
C THR A 18 32.25 25.01 38.88
N PRO A 19 31.89 25.60 40.03
CA PRO A 19 30.53 26.05 40.36
C PRO A 19 30.33 27.56 40.11
N SER A 20 29.05 28.00 40.03
CA SER A 20 28.49 29.22 40.67
C SER A 20 27.12 29.57 40.04
N ILE A 21 25.98 29.23 40.66
CA ILE A 21 25.04 30.11 41.41
C ILE A 21 25.07 31.58 40.91
N THR A 22 24.01 32.29 40.50
CA THR A 22 22.78 32.63 41.24
C THR A 22 21.86 33.53 40.39
N VAL A 23 20.59 33.13 40.23
CA VAL A 23 19.33 33.92 40.40
C VAL A 23 19.29 35.38 39.88
N ARG A 24 18.30 35.69 39.03
CA ARG A 24 17.18 36.59 39.43
C ARG A 24 16.01 36.56 38.46
N GLN A 25 14.86 36.28 39.05
CA GLN A 25 13.52 36.41 38.51
C GLN A 25 13.25 37.85 38.07
N THR A 26 12.65 38.03 36.90
CA THR A 26 11.64 39.08 36.70
C THR A 26 10.51 38.54 35.83
N LEU A 27 9.51 37.92 36.48
CA LEU A 27 8.15 38.00 36.00
C LEU A 27 7.77 39.49 35.88
N ARG A 28 7.11 39.89 34.78
CA ARG A 28 5.79 40.57 34.78
C ARG A 28 5.47 41.23 33.44
N ARG A 29 4.36 40.76 32.83
CA ARG A 29 3.28 41.52 32.14
C ARG A 29 3.65 42.15 30.79
N ALA A 30 2.81 42.25 29.76
CA ALA A 30 1.55 41.65 29.33
C ALA A 30 1.35 42.16 27.86
N LEU A 31 0.66 41.35 27.03
CA LEU A 31 0.15 41.59 25.65
C LEU A 31 -0.51 42.99 25.42
N PRO A 32 -0.81 43.49 24.18
CA PRO A 32 -1.26 42.73 22.99
C PRO A 32 -0.98 43.28 21.55
N LEU A 33 -1.42 42.46 20.57
CA LEU A 33 -2.05 42.83 19.29
C LEU A 33 -1.20 43.28 18.08
N ALA A 34 -0.94 42.35 17.16
CA ALA A 34 -0.98 42.62 15.72
C ALA A 34 -1.51 41.37 14.98
N LEU A 35 -2.82 41.38 14.71
CA LEU A 35 -3.49 40.48 13.77
C LEU A 35 -2.93 40.71 12.36
N VAL A 36 -2.27 39.70 11.80
CA VAL A 36 -2.14 39.58 10.34
C VAL A 36 -2.62 38.18 9.97
N LEU A 37 -3.86 38.10 9.51
CA LEU A 37 -4.46 36.91 8.92
C LEU A 37 -3.74 36.59 7.60
N ALA A 38 -2.75 35.72 7.65
CA ALA A 38 -2.35 34.94 6.49
C ALA A 38 -3.19 33.66 6.49
N SER A 39 -4.32 33.69 5.79
CA SER A 39 -5.13 32.51 5.52
C SER A 39 -4.34 31.56 4.61
N LEU A 40 -3.52 30.70 5.20
CA LEU A 40 -3.08 29.47 4.57
C LEU A 40 -4.34 28.61 4.41
N TRP A 41 -4.87 28.57 3.20
CA TRP A 41 -5.78 27.50 2.81
C TRP A 41 -4.97 26.21 2.82
N VAL A 42 -4.96 25.53 3.96
CA VAL A 42 -4.64 24.10 3.98
C VAL A 42 -5.74 23.46 3.15
N SER A 43 -5.47 23.20 1.88
CA SER A 43 -6.29 22.28 1.10
C SER A 43 -6.18 20.94 1.81
N THR A 44 -7.16 20.63 2.66
CA THR A 44 -7.38 19.27 3.10
C THR A 44 -7.69 18.50 1.82
N ALA A 45 -6.68 17.82 1.29
CA ALA A 45 -6.90 16.74 0.36
C ALA A 45 -7.75 15.73 1.11
N THR A 46 -9.07 15.78 0.89
CA THR A 46 -9.93 14.66 1.18
C THR A 46 -9.44 13.55 0.26
N ALA A 47 -8.50 12.74 0.75
CA ALA A 47 -8.31 11.41 0.22
C ALA A 47 -9.71 10.81 0.21
N ALA A 48 -10.25 10.55 -0.98
CA ALA A 48 -11.48 9.80 -1.09
C ALA A 48 -11.22 8.49 -0.34
N GLY A 49 -11.77 8.40 0.88
CA GLY A 49 -11.85 7.14 1.59
C GLY A 49 -12.57 6.13 0.70
N PRO A 50 -12.44 4.83 0.98
CA PRO A 50 -13.11 3.82 0.18
C PRO A 50 -14.57 4.23 0.00
N THR A 51 -15.04 4.28 -1.24
CA THR A 51 -16.46 4.46 -1.54
C THR A 51 -17.18 3.31 -0.87
N SER A 52 -17.64 3.55 0.36
CA SER A 52 -18.45 2.62 1.11
C SER A 52 -19.77 2.52 0.37
N TRP A 53 -19.87 1.49 -0.46
CA TRP A 53 -21.16 0.87 -0.69
C TRP A 53 -21.56 0.25 0.66
N GLY A 54 -22.81 0.51 1.05
CA GLY A 54 -23.40 0.33 2.39
C GLY A 54 -22.68 -0.66 3.31
N GLY A 55 -22.44 -0.22 4.57
CA GLY A 55 -21.76 -1.01 5.60
C GLY A 55 -22.09 -2.50 5.54
N GLY A 56 -21.12 -3.30 5.10
CA GLY A 56 -21.27 -4.74 4.92
C GLY A 56 -19.99 -5.32 4.35
N SER A 57 -19.43 -6.30 5.07
CA SER A 57 -18.23 -7.06 4.74
C SER A 57 -18.11 -7.36 3.25
N CYS A 58 -16.99 -7.03 2.63
CA CYS A 58 -16.63 -7.66 1.36
C CYS A 58 -16.31 -9.14 1.60
N ILE A 59 -16.44 -9.94 0.54
CA ILE A 59 -16.08 -11.35 0.54
C ILE A 59 -14.57 -11.44 0.45
N GLU A 60 -13.93 -11.92 1.50
CA GLU A 60 -12.47 -12.06 1.53
C GLU A 60 -12.00 -13.15 0.57
N VAL A 61 -11.01 -12.80 -0.25
CA VAL A 61 -10.28 -13.75 -1.11
C VAL A 61 -9.00 -14.13 -0.38
N THR A 62 -8.99 -15.34 0.17
CA THR A 62 -7.92 -15.85 1.05
C THR A 62 -7.13 -17.01 0.45
N ALA A 63 -7.45 -17.43 -0.78
CA ALA A 63 -6.76 -18.51 -1.47
C ALA A 63 -6.52 -18.15 -2.94
N PHE A 64 -5.40 -18.63 -3.48
CA PHE A 64 -4.99 -18.39 -4.86
C PHE A 64 -4.51 -19.70 -5.52
N PRO A 65 -4.82 -19.93 -6.80
CA PRO A 65 -5.66 -19.11 -7.67
C PRO A 65 -7.13 -19.03 -7.22
N ALA A 66 -7.79 -17.89 -7.46
CA ALA A 66 -9.16 -17.63 -7.03
C ALA A 66 -10.14 -17.65 -8.21
N ASN A 67 -11.38 -18.09 -7.96
CA ASN A 67 -12.49 -17.96 -8.90
C ASN A 67 -13.68 -17.29 -8.21
N LEU A 68 -14.08 -16.11 -8.70
CA LEU A 68 -15.18 -15.32 -8.16
C LEU A 68 -16.44 -15.66 -8.96
N THR A 69 -17.35 -16.45 -8.38
CA THR A 69 -18.47 -17.06 -9.10
C THR A 69 -19.81 -16.38 -8.87
N GLY A 70 -19.88 -15.36 -8.02
CA GLY A 70 -21.10 -14.62 -7.72
C GLY A 70 -20.91 -13.11 -7.86
N PRO A 71 -22.01 -12.35 -8.04
CA PRO A 71 -21.97 -10.90 -7.98
C PRO A 71 -21.59 -10.46 -6.55
N GLY A 72 -20.94 -9.31 -6.44
CA GLY A 72 -20.61 -8.72 -5.14
C GLY A 72 -19.26 -8.03 -5.08
N VAL A 73 -18.91 -7.60 -3.87
CA VAL A 73 -17.64 -6.95 -3.57
C VAL A 73 -16.71 -7.98 -2.93
N TYR A 74 -15.56 -8.19 -3.55
CA TYR A 74 -14.50 -9.07 -3.07
C TYR A 74 -13.30 -8.22 -2.65
N CYS A 75 -12.68 -8.57 -1.52
CA CYS A 75 -11.48 -7.90 -1.05
C CYS A 75 -10.32 -8.88 -0.89
N LEU A 76 -9.11 -8.41 -1.17
CA LEU A 76 -7.91 -9.15 -0.77
C LEU A 76 -7.56 -8.89 0.70
N SER A 77 -7.30 -9.97 1.42
CA SER A 77 -6.82 -9.92 2.81
C SER A 77 -5.30 -9.83 2.88
N PHE A 78 -4.59 -10.35 1.87
CA PHE A 78 -3.12 -10.26 1.79
C PHE A 78 -2.66 -8.99 1.09
N LYS A 79 -1.55 -8.41 1.55
CA LYS A 79 -0.96 -7.19 0.96
C LYS A 79 0.05 -7.46 -0.16
N TYR A 80 0.62 -8.65 -0.21
CA TYR A 80 1.52 -9.04 -1.29
C TYR A 80 1.28 -10.50 -1.63
N ILE A 81 1.04 -10.78 -2.90
CA ILE A 81 0.84 -12.13 -3.43
C ILE A 81 1.92 -12.34 -4.49
N ASP A 82 2.93 -13.11 -4.14
CA ASP A 82 3.96 -13.60 -5.06
C ASP A 82 3.51 -14.94 -5.64
N PHE A 83 3.05 -14.94 -6.89
CA PHE A 83 2.48 -16.11 -7.53
C PHE A 83 2.93 -16.22 -9.01
N PRO A 84 4.18 -16.64 -9.26
CA PRO A 84 4.71 -16.76 -10.61
C PRO A 84 4.14 -17.99 -11.32
N LEU A 85 3.08 -17.79 -12.10
CA LEU A 85 2.46 -18.81 -12.94
C LEU A 85 3.31 -19.09 -14.18
N ALA A 86 3.62 -20.35 -14.46
CA ALA A 86 4.13 -20.74 -15.78
C ALA A 86 3.04 -20.58 -16.86
N SER A 87 1.78 -20.88 -16.52
CA SER A 87 0.62 -20.60 -17.35
C SER A 87 -0.65 -20.48 -16.50
N GLY A 88 -1.69 -19.85 -17.03
CA GLY A 88 -3.01 -19.77 -16.39
C GLY A 88 -3.32 -18.41 -15.76
N VAL A 89 -4.36 -18.35 -14.93
CA VAL A 89 -4.92 -17.11 -14.38
C VAL A 89 -4.82 -17.12 -12.85
N LEU A 90 -4.35 -16.05 -12.23
CA LEU A 90 -4.30 -15.94 -10.77
C LEU A 90 -5.69 -15.68 -10.16
N ILE A 91 -6.47 -14.76 -10.72
CA ILE A 91 -7.86 -14.49 -10.31
C ILE A 91 -8.77 -14.53 -11.54
N THR A 92 -9.70 -15.49 -11.56
CA THR A 92 -10.78 -15.56 -12.55
C THR A 92 -12.04 -14.94 -11.99
N ILE A 93 -12.70 -14.08 -12.77
CA ILE A 93 -14.01 -13.51 -12.46
C ILE A 93 -15.03 -14.17 -13.40
N SER A 94 -15.87 -15.04 -12.85
CA SER A 94 -16.87 -15.84 -13.56
C SER A 94 -18.31 -15.37 -13.30
N ALA A 95 -18.49 -14.07 -13.04
CA ALA A 95 -19.78 -13.46 -12.75
C ALA A 95 -19.85 -12.01 -13.21
N ASP A 96 -21.07 -11.52 -13.43
CA ASP A 96 -21.36 -10.11 -13.67
C ASP A 96 -21.45 -9.35 -12.34
N ASN A 97 -21.35 -8.01 -12.39
CA ASN A 97 -21.53 -7.12 -11.24
C ASN A 97 -20.55 -7.40 -10.10
N VAL A 98 -19.27 -7.50 -10.45
CA VAL A 98 -18.18 -7.80 -9.50
C VAL A 98 -17.32 -6.57 -9.28
N VAL A 99 -17.08 -6.24 -8.01
CA VAL A 99 -16.03 -5.31 -7.60
C VAL A 99 -14.94 -6.12 -6.92
N LEU A 100 -13.77 -6.22 -7.55
CA LEU A 100 -12.56 -6.75 -6.94
C LEU A 100 -11.72 -5.58 -6.40
N ASP A 101 -11.75 -5.41 -5.09
CA ASP A 101 -10.93 -4.45 -4.36
C ASP A 101 -9.64 -5.13 -3.91
N LEU A 102 -8.52 -4.73 -4.50
CA LEU A 102 -7.21 -5.27 -4.13
C LEU A 102 -6.75 -4.73 -2.76
N ASN A 103 -7.44 -3.77 -2.15
CA ASN A 103 -7.20 -3.29 -0.78
C ASN A 103 -5.74 -2.88 -0.52
N GLY A 104 -5.11 -2.23 -1.50
CA GLY A 104 -3.71 -1.81 -1.50
C GLY A 104 -2.71 -2.95 -1.78
N ALA A 105 -3.16 -4.14 -2.13
CA ALA A 105 -2.29 -5.29 -2.35
C ALA A 105 -1.51 -5.20 -3.66
N THR A 106 -0.37 -5.88 -3.70
CA THR A 106 0.39 -6.15 -4.91
C THR A 106 0.22 -7.61 -5.35
N LEU A 107 -0.20 -7.82 -6.59
CA LEU A 107 -0.13 -9.09 -7.30
C LEU A 107 1.15 -9.12 -8.13
N ASP A 108 2.08 -10.00 -7.77
CA ASP A 108 3.34 -10.19 -8.48
C ASP A 108 3.36 -11.55 -9.16
N GLY A 109 3.30 -11.53 -10.49
CA GLY A 109 3.39 -12.72 -11.34
C GLY A 109 4.75 -12.88 -12.00
N THR A 110 5.80 -12.17 -11.56
CA THR A 110 7.09 -12.11 -12.26
C THR A 110 7.66 -13.51 -12.48
N PRO A 111 7.76 -13.98 -13.73
CA PRO A 111 7.99 -15.38 -14.00
C PRO A 111 9.46 -15.77 -13.74
N LYS A 112 9.67 -17.01 -13.34
CA LYS A 112 11.01 -17.60 -13.16
C LYS A 112 11.59 -18.19 -14.47
N GLY A 113 10.90 -18.00 -15.59
CA GLY A 113 11.23 -18.56 -16.90
C GLY A 113 10.19 -18.13 -17.94
N ASN A 114 10.04 -18.91 -19.02
CA ASN A 114 8.98 -18.66 -19.98
C ASN A 114 7.61 -18.86 -19.33
N ALA A 115 6.76 -17.84 -19.39
CA ALA A 115 5.41 -17.87 -18.85
C ALA A 115 4.39 -17.32 -19.84
N PHE A 116 3.15 -17.78 -19.70
CA PHE A 116 1.97 -17.23 -20.37
C PHE A 116 0.79 -17.17 -19.41
N SER A 117 0.75 -16.10 -18.62
CA SER A 117 -0.16 -15.97 -17.49
C SER A 117 -0.96 -14.67 -17.46
N TRP A 118 -2.11 -14.73 -16.80
CA TRP A 118 -2.95 -13.58 -16.47
C TRP A 118 -2.96 -13.32 -14.97
N GLY A 119 -2.88 -12.06 -14.56
CA GLY A 119 -3.16 -11.66 -13.18
C GLY A 119 -4.64 -11.79 -12.89
N ILE A 120 -5.45 -11.00 -13.60
CA ILE A 120 -6.91 -11.02 -13.46
C ILE A 120 -7.55 -11.23 -14.83
N ARG A 121 -8.48 -12.18 -14.94
CA ARG A 121 -9.21 -12.44 -16.18
C ARG A 121 -10.71 -12.56 -15.95
N ALA A 122 -11.48 -11.91 -16.83
CA ALA A 122 -12.91 -12.10 -16.97
C ALA A 122 -13.26 -12.20 -18.45
N TYR A 123 -14.02 -13.22 -18.84
CA TYR A 123 -14.40 -13.43 -20.24
C TYR A 123 -15.91 -13.65 -20.34
N GLY A 124 -16.58 -12.83 -21.15
CA GLY A 124 -18.03 -12.93 -21.33
C GLY A 124 -18.83 -12.41 -20.15
N HIS A 125 -18.26 -11.51 -19.34
CA HIS A 125 -18.90 -10.93 -18.16
C HIS A 125 -18.88 -9.40 -18.20
N SER A 126 -19.88 -8.79 -17.56
CA SER A 126 -20.15 -7.35 -17.61
C SER A 126 -20.13 -6.71 -16.23
N ASN A 127 -19.95 -5.39 -16.21
CA ASN A 127 -19.97 -4.57 -14.98
C ASN A 127 -18.93 -5.05 -13.94
N ILE A 128 -17.67 -5.14 -14.37
CA ILE A 128 -16.55 -5.54 -13.53
C ILE A 128 -15.69 -4.32 -13.20
N THR A 129 -15.44 -4.11 -11.91
CA THR A 129 -14.49 -3.11 -11.40
C THR A 129 -13.33 -3.83 -10.73
N VAL A 130 -12.10 -3.51 -11.12
CA VAL A 130 -10.87 -3.89 -10.39
C VAL A 130 -10.24 -2.59 -9.89
N ARG A 131 -9.97 -2.48 -8.59
CA ARG A 131 -9.47 -1.22 -8.00
C ARG A 131 -8.47 -1.43 -6.87
N ASN A 132 -7.79 -0.34 -6.51
CA ASN A 132 -6.98 -0.19 -5.30
C ASN A 132 -5.85 -1.23 -5.16
N GLY A 133 -4.99 -1.42 -6.16
CA GLY A 133 -3.82 -2.28 -6.01
C GLY A 133 -2.81 -2.14 -7.13
N THR A 134 -1.75 -2.93 -7.03
CA THR A 134 -0.68 -3.00 -8.03
C THR A 134 -0.65 -4.40 -8.64
N ILE A 135 -0.52 -4.50 -9.96
CA ILE A 135 -0.41 -5.79 -10.67
C ILE A 135 0.81 -5.70 -11.57
N LYS A 136 1.75 -6.65 -11.45
CA LYS A 136 2.99 -6.68 -12.22
C LYS A 136 3.42 -8.12 -12.54
N GLY A 137 4.32 -8.27 -13.51
CA GLY A 137 4.99 -9.53 -13.80
C GLY A 137 4.21 -10.54 -14.64
N PHE A 138 2.90 -10.41 -14.80
CA PHE A 138 2.10 -11.27 -15.71
C PHE A 138 2.26 -10.85 -17.18
N ASN A 139 2.16 -11.80 -18.12
CA ASN A 139 2.03 -11.49 -19.55
C ASN A 139 0.82 -10.59 -19.84
N TYR A 140 -0.28 -10.83 -19.12
CA TYR A 140 -1.45 -9.97 -19.11
C TYR A 140 -1.81 -9.62 -17.66
N GLY A 141 -1.60 -8.37 -17.23
CA GLY A 141 -1.97 -7.95 -15.88
C GLY A 141 -3.47 -8.09 -15.62
N ILE A 142 -4.29 -7.47 -16.47
CA ILE A 142 -5.75 -7.54 -16.44
C ILE A 142 -6.27 -7.79 -17.85
N SER A 143 -7.17 -8.75 -18.02
CA SER A 143 -7.88 -9.00 -19.28
C SER A 143 -9.38 -9.14 -19.01
N LEU A 144 -10.15 -8.10 -19.38
CA LEU A 144 -11.61 -8.10 -19.29
C LEU A 144 -12.18 -8.09 -20.71
N THR A 145 -12.93 -9.14 -21.06
CA THR A 145 -13.60 -9.25 -22.36
C THR A 145 -15.10 -9.29 -22.12
N ALA A 146 -15.81 -8.31 -22.68
CA ALA A 146 -17.27 -8.24 -22.60
C ALA A 146 -17.93 -9.42 -23.32
N PRO A 147 -19.20 -9.75 -23.00
CA PRO A 147 -20.00 -10.65 -23.83
C PRO A 147 -20.09 -10.09 -25.25
N LEU A 148 -20.02 -10.95 -26.26
CA LEU A 148 -20.41 -10.54 -27.61
C LEU A 148 -21.86 -10.04 -27.53
N ALA A 149 -22.11 -8.83 -28.03
CA ALA A 149 -23.46 -8.28 -28.07
C ALA A 149 -24.39 -9.33 -28.69
N ARG A 150 -25.50 -9.66 -28.01
CA ARG A 150 -26.56 -10.45 -28.61
C ARG A 150 -27.13 -9.62 -29.76
N THR A 151 -26.57 -9.78 -30.96
CA THR A 151 -27.17 -9.32 -32.21
C THR A 151 -28.35 -10.25 -32.52
N GLY A 152 -29.37 -10.20 -31.66
CA GLY A 152 -30.70 -10.67 -32.01
C GLY A 152 -31.44 -9.52 -32.69
N PRO A 153 -32.28 -9.78 -33.71
CA PRO A 153 -33.14 -8.75 -34.27
C PRO A 153 -33.99 -8.15 -33.14
N ARG A 154 -34.01 -6.83 -33.02
CA ARG A 154 -35.03 -6.16 -32.20
C ARG A 154 -36.35 -6.37 -32.94
N GLY A 155 -37.15 -7.32 -32.46
CA GLY A 155 -38.55 -7.52 -32.86
C GLY A 155 -39.47 -6.60 -32.09
#